data_AF-A0A2V6T228-F1
#
_entry.id   AF-A0A2V6T228-F1
#
_cell.length_a   1.000
_cell.length_b   1.000
_cell.length_c   1.000
_cell.angle_alpha   90.00
_cell.angle_beta   90.00
_cell.angle_gamma   90.00
#
_symmetry.space_group_name_H-M   'P 1'
#
loop_
_entity.id
_entity.type
_entity.pdbx_description
1 polymer ?
#
loop_
_entity_poly.entity_id
_entity_poly.type
_entity_poly.pdbx_seq_one_letter_code
_entity_poly.pdbx_strand_id
1 'polypeptide(L)'
;TVGKRAGWLPEASTEARELAQLATDAETEGDPGKSAALYRKFEERLTLIGPYAPLFQPAVPYAFRSGVQGVTFNSVWGVDFWTVAK
;
A
#
# COMPACT_ATOMS: atom_id res chain seq x y z
N THR A 1 4.59 4.18 9.55
CA THR A 1 3.74 3.10 9.03
C THR A 1 3.03 2.42 10.20
N VAL A 2 2.01 1.60 9.92
CA VAL A 2 1.24 0.87 10.95
C VAL A 2 2.18 0.01 11.83
N GLY A 3 3.14 -0.68 11.24
CA GLY A 3 4.15 -1.48 11.97
C GLY A 3 4.93 -0.68 13.02
N LYS A 4 5.41 0.54 12.70
CA LYS A 4 6.12 1.39 13.68
C LYS A 4 5.23 1.81 14.85
N ARG A 5 3.94 2.05 14.62
CA ARG A 5 2.97 2.41 15.69
C ARG A 5 2.62 1.21 16.56
N ALA A 6 2.65 0.01 15.99
CA ALA A 6 2.42 -1.24 16.71
C ALA A 6 3.68 -1.76 17.43
N GLY A 7 4.80 -1.02 17.41
CA GLY A 7 6.07 -1.46 18.00
C GLY A 7 6.75 -2.62 17.25
N TRP A 8 6.30 -2.93 16.03
CA TRP A 8 6.80 -4.04 15.24
C TRP A 8 7.94 -3.58 14.32
N LEU A 9 9.09 -3.35 14.96
CA LEU A 9 10.35 -2.99 14.30
C LEU A 9 11.12 -4.26 13.88
N PRO A 10 12.05 -4.20 12.91
CA PRO A 10 12.88 -5.35 12.52
C PRO A 10 13.65 -5.99 13.68
N GLU A 11 13.91 -5.24 14.74
CA GLU A 11 14.63 -5.69 15.94
C GLU A 11 13.70 -6.38 16.94
N ALA A 12 12.38 -6.29 16.77
CA ALA A 12 11.40 -6.81 17.72
C ALA A 12 11.36 -8.35 17.75
N SER A 13 11.59 -9.00 16.61
CA SER A 13 11.67 -10.47 16.51
C SER A 13 12.39 -10.92 15.24
N THR A 14 12.74 -12.21 15.16
CA THR A 14 13.32 -12.80 13.95
C THR A 14 12.35 -12.72 12.77
N GLU A 15 11.07 -12.97 13.01
CA GLU A 15 10.02 -12.96 12.01
C GLU A 15 9.77 -11.54 11.46
N ALA A 16 9.84 -10.52 12.32
CA ALA A 16 9.76 -9.12 11.91
C ALA A 16 10.94 -8.73 11.01
N ARG A 17 12.15 -9.22 11.33
CA ARG A 17 13.35 -9.00 10.52
C ARG A 17 13.24 -9.66 9.15
N GLU A 18 12.81 -10.93 9.10
CA GLU A 18 12.61 -11.67 7.86
C GLU A 18 11.61 -10.96 6.94
N LEU A 19 10.50 -10.47 7.49
CA LEU A 19 9.48 -9.76 6.72
C LEU A 19 10.00 -8.41 6.20
N ALA A 20 10.78 -7.69 6.99
CA ALA A 20 11.42 -6.44 6.56
C ALA A 20 12.44 -6.67 5.42
N GLN A 21 13.17 -7.79 5.46
CA GLN A 21 14.07 -8.18 4.37
C GLN A 21 13.28 -8.51 3.09
N LEU A 22 12.19 -9.28 3.19
CA LEU A 22 11.32 -9.58 2.04
C LEU A 22 10.77 -8.32 1.37
N ALA A 23 10.39 -7.31 2.16
CA ALA A 23 9.96 -6.02 1.63
C ALA A 23 11.10 -5.31 0.89
N THR A 24 12.31 -5.29 1.48
CA THR A 24 13.50 -4.68 0.86
C THR A 24 13.87 -5.36 -0.46
N ASP A 25 13.84 -6.69 -0.50
CA ASP A 25 14.11 -7.48 -1.70
C ASP A 25 13.07 -7.18 -2.80
N ALA A 26 11.79 -7.10 -2.44
CA ALA A 26 10.71 -6.76 -3.38
C ALA A 26 10.86 -5.34 -3.96
N GLU A 27 11.25 -4.37 -3.12
CA GLU A 27 11.45 -2.97 -3.50
C GLU A 27 12.68 -2.77 -4.41
N THR A 28 13.72 -3.58 -4.24
CA THR A 28 15.00 -3.44 -4.96
C THR A 28 15.13 -4.35 -6.18
N GLU A 29 14.25 -5.33 -6.35
CA GLU A 29 14.20 -6.19 -7.54
C GLU A 29 13.78 -5.40 -8.79
N GLY A 30 14.60 -5.47 -9.84
CA GLY A 30 14.41 -4.72 -11.08
C GLY A 30 13.47 -5.40 -12.08
N ASP A 31 13.26 -6.71 -11.96
CA ASP A 31 12.28 -7.44 -12.77
C ASP A 31 10.86 -7.32 -12.16
N PRO A 32 9.88 -6.75 -12.88
CA PRO A 32 8.53 -6.56 -12.32
C PRO A 32 7.82 -7.87 -11.94
N GLY A 33 8.06 -8.96 -12.68
CA GLY A 33 7.45 -10.25 -12.40
C GLY A 33 7.99 -10.87 -11.11
N LYS A 34 9.31 -10.80 -10.90
CA LYS A 34 9.97 -11.25 -9.67
C LYS A 34 9.60 -10.37 -8.47
N SER A 35 9.58 -9.04 -8.65
CA SER A 35 9.15 -8.11 -7.60
C SER A 35 7.71 -8.41 -7.17
N ALA A 36 6.78 -8.62 -8.11
CA ALA A 36 5.41 -9.02 -7.80
C ALA A 36 5.32 -10.36 -7.04
N ALA A 37 6.15 -11.34 -7.40
CA ALA A 37 6.22 -12.62 -6.69
C ALA A 37 6.76 -12.46 -5.25
N LEU A 38 7.72 -11.56 -5.02
CA LEU A 38 8.23 -11.24 -3.69
C LEU A 38 7.18 -10.51 -2.85
N TYR A 39 6.46 -9.53 -3.42
CA TYR A 39 5.35 -8.87 -2.72
C TYR A 39 4.24 -9.86 -2.33
N ARG A 40 3.94 -10.84 -3.18
CA ARG A 40 2.99 -11.89 -2.83
C ARG A 40 3.44 -12.69 -1.61
N LYS A 41 4.72 -13.11 -1.57
CA LYS A 41 5.29 -13.82 -0.40
C LYS A 41 5.26 -12.96 0.86
N PHE A 42 5.58 -11.66 0.72
CA PHE A 42 5.48 -10.69 1.79
C PHE A 42 4.05 -10.62 2.35
N GLU A 43 3.04 -10.46 1.50
CA GLU A 43 1.62 -10.40 1.92
C GLU A 43 1.13 -11.69 2.57
N GLU A 44 1.50 -12.85 2.00
CA GLU A 44 1.18 -14.16 2.58
C GLU A 44 1.79 -14.31 3.98
N ARG A 45 3.04 -13.89 4.16
CA ARG A 45 3.70 -13.92 5.47
C ARG A 45 3.09 -12.91 6.43
N LEU A 46 2.87 -11.67 6.01
CA LEU A 46 2.26 -10.61 6.80
C LEU A 46 0.87 -11.01 7.30
N THR A 47 0.09 -11.73 6.49
CA THR A 47 -1.24 -12.23 6.90
C THR A 47 -1.15 -13.22 8.07
N LEU A 48 -0.07 -14.00 8.16
CA LEU A 48 0.13 -15.02 9.19
C LEU A 48 0.68 -14.46 10.51
N ILE A 49 1.58 -13.48 10.45
CA ILE A 49 2.32 -12.97 11.62
C ILE A 49 2.06 -11.51 11.94
N GLY A 50 1.24 -10.83 11.12
CA GLY A 50 1.06 -9.40 11.16
C GLY A 50 0.40 -8.92 12.46
N PRO A 51 0.76 -7.72 12.95
CA PRO A 51 0.15 -7.12 14.14
C PRO A 51 -1.21 -6.47 13.83
N TYR A 52 -1.71 -6.63 12.60
CA TYR A 52 -3.00 -6.14 12.14
C TYR A 52 -3.61 -7.12 11.15
N ALA A 53 -4.94 -7.10 11.04
CA ALA A 53 -5.70 -7.84 10.05
C ALA A 53 -6.37 -6.86 9.08
N PRO A 54 -6.09 -6.93 7.77
CA PRO A 54 -6.84 -6.17 6.77
C PRO A 54 -8.31 -6.57 6.79
N LEU A 55 -9.23 -5.60 6.88
CA LEU A 55 -10.67 -5.87 6.90
C LEU A 55 -11.32 -5.69 5.53
N PHE A 56 -11.07 -4.54 4.90
CA PHE A 56 -11.54 -4.20 3.56
C PHE A 56 -10.71 -3.03 3.00
N GLN A 57 -10.72 -2.87 1.68
CA GLN A 57 -10.25 -1.64 1.05
C GLN A 57 -11.44 -0.69 0.89
N PRO A 58 -11.39 0.52 1.47
CA PRO A 58 -12.52 1.44 1.39
C PRO A 58 -12.73 1.91 -0.05
N ALA A 59 -13.99 1.89 -0.51
CA ALA A 59 -14.39 2.69 -1.65
C ALA A 59 -14.45 4.15 -1.22
N VAL A 60 -13.91 5.05 -2.04
CA VAL A 60 -14.01 6.49 -1.81
C VAL A 60 -15.06 7.05 -2.77
N PRO A 61 -16.31 7.26 -2.32
CA PRO A 61 -17.31 7.90 -3.15
C PRO A 61 -16.96 9.39 -3.31
N TYR A 62 -16.94 9.86 -4.55
CA TYR A 62 -16.78 11.27 -4.86
C TYR A 62 -18.06 11.82 -5.46
N ALA A 63 -18.39 13.06 -5.11
CA ALA A 63 -19.51 13.78 -5.67
C ALA A 63 -19.06 15.19 -6.08
N PHE A 64 -19.47 15.62 -7.25
CA PHE A 64 -19.18 16.96 -7.78
C PHE A 64 -20.48 17.63 -8.22
N ARG A 65 -20.47 18.97 -8.27
CA ARG A 65 -21.59 19.72 -8.86
C ARG A 65 -21.66 19.42 -10.36
N SER A 66 -22.85 19.44 -10.94
CA SER A 66 -23.08 19.09 -12.36
C SER A 66 -22.29 19.93 -13.37
N GLY A 67 -21.89 21.15 -13.02
CA GLY A 67 -21.05 22.00 -13.88
C GLY A 67 -19.55 21.72 -13.78
N VAL A 68 -19.10 20.94 -12.80
CA VAL A 68 -17.67 20.68 -12.62
C VAL A 68 -17.21 19.63 -13.63
N GLN A 69 -16.16 19.96 -14.38
CA GLN A 69 -15.57 19.11 -15.41
C GLN A 69 -14.09 18.86 -15.16
N GLY A 70 -13.55 17.82 -15.81
CA GLY A 70 -12.12 17.51 -15.81
C GLY A 70 -11.59 16.88 -14.52
N VAL A 71 -12.44 16.50 -13.56
CA VAL A 71 -11.99 15.79 -12.37
C VAL A 71 -11.57 14.37 -12.73
N THR A 72 -10.33 14.01 -12.36
CA THR A 72 -9.76 12.68 -12.59
C THR A 72 -9.67 11.90 -11.28
N PHE A 73 -9.78 10.58 -11.37
CA PHE A 73 -9.59 9.66 -10.25
C PHE A 73 -8.31 8.86 -10.46
N ASN A 74 -7.56 8.61 -9.38
CA ASN A 74 -6.41 7.71 -9.38
C ASN A 74 -6.35 6.87 -8.10
N SER A 75 -5.64 5.76 -8.20
CA SER A 75 -5.50 4.78 -7.12
C SER A 75 -4.63 5.26 -5.94
N VAL A 76 -4.02 6.44 -6.03
CA VAL A 76 -3.18 7.05 -4.99
C VAL A 76 -3.83 8.27 -4.32
N TRP A 77 -5.11 8.50 -4.60
CA TRP A 77 -5.96 9.50 -3.95
C TRP A 77 -5.50 10.96 -4.14
N GLY A 78 -4.76 11.24 -5.22
CA GLY A 78 -4.43 12.60 -5.63
C GLY A 78 -5.54 13.19 -6.50
N VAL A 79 -5.75 14.50 -6.41
CA VAL A 79 -6.57 15.25 -7.39
C VAL A 79 -5.64 16.20 -8.12
N ASP A 80 -5.59 16.10 -9.44
CA ASP A 80 -4.94 17.11 -10.27
C ASP A 80 -5.92 18.25 -10.55
N PHE A 81 -5.60 19.45 -10.05
CA PHE A 81 -6.45 20.63 -10.22
C PHE A 81 -6.25 21.33 -11.57
N TRP A 82 -5.20 21.01 -12.32
CA TRP A 82 -4.92 21.67 -13.60
C TRP A 82 -6.06 21.52 -14.61
N THR A 83 -6.70 20.35 -14.59
CA THR A 83 -7.77 19.98 -15.52
C THR A 83 -9.16 20.38 -15.05
N VAL A 84 -9.31 20.87 -13.81
CA VAL A 84 -10.60 21.13 -13.18
C VAL A 84 -11.17 22.49 -13.60
N ALA A 85 -12.40 22.49 -14.11
CA ALA A 85 -13.11 23.70 -14.57
C ALA A 85 -14.59 23.71 -14.15
N LYS A 86 -15.25 24.87 -14.35
CA LYS A 86 -16.69 25.09 -14.14
C LYS A 86 -17.45 25.14 -15.45
#